data_AF-A0A9P6NTN2-F1
#
_entry.id   AF-A0A9P6NTN2-F1
#
_cell.length_a   1.000
_cell.length_b   1.000
_cell.length_c   1.000
_cell.angle_alpha   90.00
_cell.angle_beta   90.00
_cell.angle_gamma   90.00
#
_symmetry.space_group_name_H-M   'P 1'
#
loop_
_entity.id
_entity.type
_entity.pdbx_description
1 polymer ?
#
loop_
_entity_poly.entity_id
_entity_poly.type
_entity_poly.pdbx_seq_one_letter_code
_entity_poly.pdbx_strand_id
1 'polypeptide(L)'
;ARVQIDRLVGNVRAPRLSDRDGLPLVEAIVRELLRWHPPFPFGLPHVTTCDDVYVYAGREYFIPRGTVLRPSICTMQHDRSTYDNPEVFNPQRHLDPLTERLLPKVQLGFGYGWRGALVFYS
;
A
#
# COMPACT_ATOMS: atom_id res chain seq x y z
N ALA A 1 18.49 -1.95 7.37
CA ALA A 1 18.55 -2.02 5.89
C ALA A 1 19.97 -2.24 5.37
N ARG A 2 20.90 -1.30 5.59
CA ARG A 2 22.27 -1.39 5.04
C ARG A 2 22.98 -2.71 5.39
N VAL A 3 22.93 -3.11 6.66
CA VAL A 3 23.46 -4.40 7.14
C VAL A 3 22.88 -5.61 6.38
N GLN A 4 21.61 -5.58 5.99
CA GLN A 4 20.98 -6.70 5.28
C GLN A 4 21.52 -6.81 3.84
N ILE A 5 21.68 -5.67 3.18
CA ILE A 5 22.30 -5.59 1.85
C ILE A 5 23.76 -6.03 1.91
N ASP A 6 24.52 -5.51 2.88
CA ASP A 6 25.93 -5.85 3.04
C ASP A 6 26.12 -7.35 3.37
N ARG A 7 25.20 -7.97 4.12
CA ARG A 7 25.22 -9.42 4.38
C ARG A 7 24.94 -10.26 3.13
N LEU A 8 24.02 -9.81 2.28
CA LEU A 8 23.57 -10.58 1.13
C LEU A 8 24.52 -10.44 -0.07
N VAL A 9 25.00 -9.23 -0.32
CA VAL A 9 25.74 -8.87 -1.55
C VAL A 9 27.18 -8.43 -1.27
N GLY A 10 27.47 -8.03 -0.02
CA GLY A 10 28.74 -7.44 0.36
C GLY A 10 29.02 -6.14 -0.41
N ASN A 11 30.31 -5.87 -0.62
CA ASN A 11 30.80 -4.77 -1.48
C ASN A 11 31.24 -5.27 -2.87
N VAL A 12 30.79 -6.46 -3.28
CA VAL A 12 31.30 -7.15 -4.47
C VAL A 12 30.53 -6.75 -5.74
N ARG A 13 29.21 -6.50 -5.60
CA ARG A 13 28.35 -6.10 -6.71
C ARG A 13 27.16 -5.28 -6.22
N ALA A 14 26.50 -4.56 -7.12
CA ALA A 14 25.22 -3.93 -6.83
C ALA A 14 24.10 -4.97 -6.59
N PRO A 15 23.10 -4.65 -5.74
CA PRO A 15 21.89 -5.47 -5.57
C PRO A 15 21.13 -5.63 -6.89
N ARG A 16 20.52 -6.80 -7.09
CA ARG A 16 19.69 -7.14 -8.25
C ARG A 16 18.27 -7.47 -7.80
N LEU A 17 17.31 -7.46 -8.72
CA LEU A 17 15.92 -7.80 -8.40
C LEU A 17 15.76 -9.24 -7.87
N SER A 18 16.61 -10.16 -8.34
CA SER A 18 16.67 -11.54 -7.84
C SER A 18 17.04 -11.66 -6.36
N ASP A 19 17.63 -10.62 -5.78
CA ASP A 19 18.05 -10.59 -4.37
C ASP A 19 16.90 -10.22 -3.42
N ARG A 20 15.74 -9.82 -3.97
CA ARG A 20 14.61 -9.22 -3.23
C ARG A 20 14.10 -10.12 -2.10
N ASP A 21 14.03 -11.43 -2.32
CA ASP A 21 13.56 -12.40 -1.32
C ASP A 21 14.50 -12.49 -0.10
N GLY A 22 15.78 -12.17 -0.28
CA GLY A 22 16.79 -12.09 0.78
C GLY A 22 16.80 -10.75 1.53
N LEU A 23 15.95 -9.78 1.13
CA LEU A 23 15.94 -8.41 1.67
C LEU A 23 14.58 -8.03 2.31
N PRO A 24 14.00 -8.82 3.23
CA PRO A 24 12.67 -8.56 3.78
C PRO A 24 12.56 -7.20 4.49
N LEU A 25 13.62 -6.69 5.13
CA LEU A 25 13.55 -5.39 5.80
C LEU A 25 13.57 -4.23 4.77
N VAL A 26 14.30 -4.38 3.67
CA VAL A 26 14.28 -3.40 2.58
C VAL A 26 12.89 -3.35 1.95
N GLU A 27 12.30 -4.51 1.68
CA GLU A 27 10.94 -4.59 1.15
C GLU A 27 9.91 -4.01 2.14
N ALA A 28 10.05 -4.27 3.43
CA ALA A 28 9.20 -3.69 4.47
C ALA A 28 9.29 -2.15 4.51
N ILE A 29 10.47 -1.59 4.31
CA ILE A 29 10.69 -0.13 4.19
C ILE A 29 9.97 0.42 2.97
N VAL A 30 10.09 -0.23 1.81
CA VAL A 30 9.41 0.18 0.57
C VAL A 30 7.89 0.15 0.75
N ARG A 31 7.35 -0.91 1.34
CA ARG A 31 5.92 -1.03 1.65
C ARG A 31 5.44 0.06 2.60
N GLU A 32 6.22 0.35 3.64
CA GLU A 32 5.85 1.41 4.58
C GLU A 32 5.92 2.80 3.96
N LEU A 33 6.89 3.04 3.07
CA LEU A 33 6.98 4.30 2.35
C LEU A 33 5.75 4.53 1.47
N LEU A 34 5.32 3.51 0.74
CA LEU A 34 4.14 3.58 -0.14
C LEU A 34 2.81 3.65 0.62
N ARG A 35 2.79 3.23 1.89
CA ARG A 35 1.64 3.42 2.80
C ARG A 35 1.64 4.83 3.40
N TRP A 36 2.79 5.30 3.87
CA TRP A 36 2.91 6.56 4.59
C TRP A 36 2.79 7.77 3.65
N HIS A 37 3.38 7.67 2.46
CA HIS A 37 3.30 8.68 1.41
C HIS A 37 2.99 8.04 0.07
N PRO A 38 1.72 7.69 -0.19
CA PRO A 38 1.33 7.16 -1.49
C PRO A 38 1.60 8.19 -2.59
N PRO A 39 2.12 7.77 -3.76
CA PRO A 39 2.38 8.69 -4.87
C PRO A 39 1.09 9.31 -5.43
N PHE A 40 -0.05 8.64 -5.25
CA PHE A 40 -1.38 9.13 -5.63
C PHE A 40 -2.30 9.18 -4.40
N PRO A 41 -2.21 10.20 -3.53
CA PRO A 41 -3.01 10.31 -2.30
C PRO A 41 -4.52 10.22 -2.50
N PHE A 42 -5.02 10.63 -3.68
CA PHE A 42 -6.43 10.61 -4.06
C PHE A 42 -6.74 9.61 -5.19
N GLY A 43 -5.80 8.70 -5.48
CA GLY A 43 -5.88 7.77 -6.60
C GLY A 43 -6.13 8.45 -7.95
N LEU A 44 -6.56 7.66 -8.93
CA LEU A 44 -7.06 8.17 -10.20
C LEU A 44 -8.58 8.37 -10.10
N PRO A 45 -9.16 9.40 -10.75
CA PRO A 45 -10.61 9.56 -10.79
C PRO A 45 -11.31 8.39 -11.48
N HIS A 46 -12.43 7.95 -10.90
CA HIS A 46 -13.37 7.01 -11.50
C HIS A 46 -14.67 7.72 -11.84
N VAL A 47 -15.48 7.15 -12.73
CA VAL A 47 -16.81 7.67 -13.08
C VAL A 47 -17.83 6.54 -12.94
N THR A 48 -18.95 6.83 -12.27
CA THR A 48 -20.05 5.87 -12.09
C THR A 48 -20.73 5.57 -13.42
N THR A 49 -20.97 4.29 -13.71
CA THR A 49 -21.61 3.84 -14.95
C THR A 49 -23.13 3.77 -14.85
N CYS A 50 -23.67 3.78 -13.63
CA CYS A 50 -25.08 3.79 -13.29
C CYS A 50 -25.30 4.60 -12.00
N ASP A 51 -26.57 4.85 -11.68
CA ASP A 51 -26.95 5.40 -10.37
C ASP A 51 -26.65 4.35 -9.29
N ASP A 52 -26.28 4.81 -8.10
CA ASP A 52 -25.93 3.95 -6.96
C ASP A 52 -26.36 4.59 -5.64
N VAL A 53 -26.47 3.78 -4.58
CA VAL A 53 -26.75 4.24 -3.22
C VAL A 53 -25.67 3.70 -2.29
N TYR A 54 -24.90 4.61 -1.70
CA TYR A 54 -23.88 4.26 -0.72
C TYR A 54 -24.40 4.46 0.70
N VAL A 55 -24.26 3.46 1.57
CA VAL A 55 -24.67 3.55 2.98
C VAL A 55 -23.43 3.78 3.84
N TYR A 56 -23.41 4.89 4.58
CA TYR A 56 -22.32 5.21 5.50
C TYR A 56 -22.86 5.77 6.81
N ALA A 57 -22.37 5.23 7.93
CA ALA A 57 -22.81 5.60 9.28
C ALA A 57 -24.35 5.57 9.45
N GLY A 58 -25.01 4.60 8.82
CA GLY A 58 -26.48 4.44 8.87
C GLY A 58 -27.27 5.44 8.02
N ARG A 59 -26.62 6.23 7.17
CA ARG A 59 -27.26 7.16 6.23
C ARG A 59 -27.04 6.72 4.79
N GLU A 60 -28.08 6.87 3.97
CA GLU A 60 -28.04 6.59 2.54
C GLU A 60 -27.63 7.84 1.75
N TYR A 61 -26.74 7.66 0.79
CA TYR A 61 -26.25 8.69 -0.10
C TYR A 61 -26.49 8.26 -1.55
N PHE A 62 -27.37 8.96 -2.25
CA PHE A 62 -27.60 8.74 -3.68
C PHE A 62 -26.46 9.31 -4.51
N ILE A 63 -25.89 8.49 -5.38
CA ILE A 63 -24.79 8.83 -6.29
C ILE A 63 -25.29 8.68 -7.73
N PRO A 64 -25.53 9.80 -8.44
CA PRO A 64 -25.96 9.75 -9.83
C PRO A 64 -24.92 9.12 -10.76
N ARG A 65 -25.38 8.51 -11.84
CA ARG A 65 -24.58 8.11 -13.00
C ARG A 65 -23.77 9.29 -13.52
N GLY A 66 -22.51 9.04 -13.87
CA GLY A 66 -21.60 10.07 -14.36
C GLY A 66 -20.91 10.88 -13.27
N THR A 67 -21.11 10.53 -11.99
CA THR A 67 -20.41 11.16 -10.87
C THR A 67 -18.94 10.74 -10.86
N VAL A 68 -18.06 11.73 -10.71
CA VAL A 68 -16.62 11.52 -10.56
C VAL A 68 -16.31 11.14 -9.11
N LEU A 69 -15.80 9.93 -8.91
CA LEU A 69 -15.35 9.42 -7.61
C LEU A 69 -13.84 9.52 -7.51
N ARG A 70 -13.35 10.08 -6.39
CA ARG A 70 -11.91 10.11 -6.07
C ARG A 70 -11.66 9.36 -4.75
N PRO A 71 -10.96 8.21 -4.78
CA PRO A 71 -10.68 7.47 -3.57
C PRO A 71 -9.61 8.19 -2.73
N SER A 72 -9.89 8.48 -1.46
CA SER A 72 -8.86 9.04 -0.57
C SER A 72 -7.93 7.94 -0.04
N ILE A 73 -6.98 7.51 -0.87
CA ILE A 73 -5.99 6.48 -0.53
C ILE A 73 -5.20 6.86 0.71
N CYS A 74 -4.77 8.13 0.81
CA CYS A 74 -4.03 8.62 1.97
C CYS A 74 -4.86 8.48 3.25
N THR A 75 -6.14 8.87 3.24
CA THR A 75 -7.02 8.72 4.42
C THR A 75 -7.19 7.25 4.80
N MET A 76 -7.40 6.36 3.82
CA MET A 76 -7.51 4.91 4.08
C MET A 76 -6.21 4.34 4.67
N GLN A 77 -5.05 4.78 4.18
CA GLN A 77 -3.74 4.34 4.65
C GLN A 77 -3.34 4.91 6.02
N HIS A 78 -4.04 5.96 6.48
CA HIS A 78 -3.87 6.57 7.79
C HIS A 78 -5.04 6.28 8.75
N ASP A 79 -5.91 5.34 8.40
CA ASP A 79 -7.01 4.94 9.27
C ASP A 79 -6.46 4.24 10.52
N ARG A 80 -6.74 4.84 11.68
CA ARG A 80 -6.36 4.32 13.01
C ARG A 80 -7.07 3.01 13.36
N SER A 81 -8.18 2.68 12.70
CA SER A 81 -8.84 1.38 12.86
C SER A 81 -8.04 0.24 12.23
N THR A 82 -7.20 0.56 11.23
CA THR A 82 -6.45 -0.41 10.42
C THR A 82 -4.96 -0.43 10.77
N TYR A 83 -4.39 0.73 11.13
CA TYR A 83 -2.97 0.86 11.44
C TYR A 83 -2.75 1.52 12.80
N ASP A 84 -2.02 0.84 13.68
CA ASP A 84 -1.54 1.45 14.93
C ASP A 84 -0.51 2.53 14.63
N ASN A 85 -0.71 3.71 15.22
CA ASN A 85 0.12 4.91 15.03
C ASN A 85 0.41 5.18 13.53
N PRO A 86 -0.61 5.49 12.71
CA PRO A 86 -0.48 5.56 11.25
C PRO A 86 0.47 6.65 10.77
N GLU A 87 0.60 7.72 11.56
CA GLU A 87 1.49 8.87 11.31
C GLU A 87 2.97 8.54 11.52
N VAL A 88 3.27 7.44 12.22
CA VAL A 88 4.65 7.01 12.48
C VAL A 88 5.10 6.08 11.36
N PHE A 89 6.18 6.47 10.69
CA PHE A 89 6.88 5.61 9.76
C PHE A 89 7.49 4.41 10.50
N ASN A 90 6.89 3.23 10.35
CA ASN A 90 7.32 2.01 11.03
C ASN A 90 7.34 0.81 10.08
N PRO A 91 8.48 0.48 9.47
CA PRO A 91 8.63 -0.69 8.60
C PRO A 91 8.32 -2.03 9.28
N GLN A 92 8.49 -2.13 10.61
CA GLN A 92 8.30 -3.38 11.34
C GLN A 92 6.86 -3.90 11.27
N ARG A 93 5.88 -3.04 10.96
CA ARG A 93 4.47 -3.45 10.79
C ARG A 93 4.23 -4.40 9.61
N HIS A 94 5.20 -4.51 8.70
CA HIS A 94 5.15 -5.40 7.53
C HIS A 94 5.95 -6.68 7.75
N LEU A 95 6.55 -6.86 8.93
CA LEU A 95 7.35 -8.02 9.28
C LEU A 95 6.67 -8.83 10.38
N ASP A 96 6.80 -10.14 10.27
CA ASP A 96 6.46 -11.06 11.34
C ASP A 96 7.46 -10.89 12.49
N PRO A 97 7.01 -10.60 13.73
CA PRO A 97 7.91 -10.31 14.85
C PRO A 97 8.84 -11.45 15.26
N LEU A 98 8.50 -12.70 14.90
CA LEU A 98 9.25 -13.90 15.30
C LEU A 98 10.22 -14.35 14.21
N THR A 99 9.81 -14.25 12.95
CA THR A 99 10.54 -14.80 11.81
C THR A 99 11.24 -13.74 10.97
N GLU A 100 10.97 -12.45 11.20
CA GLU A 100 11.41 -11.31 10.40
C GLU A 100 11.06 -11.44 8.90
N ARG A 101 10.09 -12.31 8.57
CA ARG A 101 9.59 -12.49 7.21
C ARG A 101 8.51 -11.47 6.92
N LEU A 102 8.38 -11.12 5.64
CA LEU A 102 7.32 -10.22 5.20
C LEU A 102 5.94 -10.86 5.43
N LEU A 103 5.05 -10.09 6.03
CA LEU A 103 3.66 -10.47 6.16
C LEU A 103 2.97 -10.41 4.78
N PRO A 104 2.05 -11.35 4.49
CA PRO A 104 1.20 -11.27 3.30
C PRO A 104 0.23 -10.10 3.48
N LYS A 105 0.28 -9.10 2.58
CA LYS A 105 -0.68 -7.98 2.64
C LYS A 105 -0.96 -7.41 1.25
N VAL A 106 -2.21 -6.99 1.05
CA VAL A 106 -2.67 -6.30 -0.16
C VAL A 106 -2.20 -4.85 -0.10
N GLN A 107 -1.47 -4.42 -1.13
CA GLN A 107 -0.90 -3.08 -1.20
C GLN A 107 -1.88 -2.12 -1.90
N LEU A 108 -2.42 -1.16 -1.13
CA LEU A 108 -3.38 -0.16 -1.64
C LEU A 108 -2.73 1.00 -2.41
N GLY A 109 -1.40 1.11 -2.41
CA GLY A 109 -0.67 2.26 -2.95
C GLY A 109 -0.86 2.48 -4.46
N PHE A 110 -1.34 1.48 -5.18
CA PHE A 110 -1.55 1.51 -6.64
C PHE A 110 -3.00 1.28 -7.05
N GLY A 111 -3.95 1.61 -6.17
CA GLY A 111 -5.37 1.39 -6.39
C GLY A 111 -5.80 -0.05 -6.10
N TYR A 112 -7.08 -0.34 -6.33
CA TYR A 112 -7.71 -1.61 -6.02
C TYR A 112 -8.86 -1.92 -6.99
N GLY A 113 -9.31 -3.17 -7.01
CA GLY A 113 -10.37 -3.65 -7.89
C GLY A 113 -9.96 -3.70 -9.37
N TRP A 114 -10.95 -3.73 -10.26
CA TRP A 114 -10.78 -3.89 -11.72
C TRP A 114 -9.93 -2.80 -12.41
N ARG A 115 -9.57 -1.74 -11.69
CA ARG A 115 -8.75 -0.62 -12.18
C ARG A 115 -7.52 -0.36 -11.30
N GLY A 116 -7.12 -1.33 -10.49
CA GLY A 116 -5.80 -1.33 -9.86
C GLY A 116 -4.69 -1.36 -10.91
N ALA A 117 -3.51 -0.81 -10.58
CA ALA A 117 -2.40 -0.80 -11.53
C ALA A 117 -1.98 -2.23 -11.90
N LEU A 118 -1.90 -2.51 -13.19
CA LEU A 118 -1.63 -3.85 -13.73
C LEU A 118 -0.24 -4.40 -13.38
N VAL A 119 0.72 -3.52 -13.05
CA VAL A 119 2.16 -3.85 -12.99
C VAL A 119 2.61 -4.38 -11.61
N PHE A 120 1.78 -4.28 -10.57
CA PHE A 120 2.18 -4.65 -9.19
C PHE A 120 1.52 -5.91 -8.64
N TYR A 121 0.77 -6.65 -9.46
CA TYR A 121 0.07 -7.88 -9.09
C TYR A 121 0.68 -9.17 -9.68
N SER A 122 1.89 -9.09 -10.25
CA SER A 122 2.63 -10.23 -10.82
C SER A 122 3.83 -10.63 -9.96
#